data_AF-A0A3P1BE55-F1
#
_entry.id   AF-A0A3P1BE55-F1
#
_cell.length_a   1.000
_cell.length_b   1.000
_cell.length_c   1.000
_cell.angle_alpha   90.00
_cell.angle_beta   90.00
_cell.angle_gamma   90.00
#
_symmetry.space_group_name_H-M   'P 1'
#
loop_
_entity.id
_entity.type
_entity.pdbx_description
1 polymer ?
#
loop_
_entity_poly.entity_id
_entity_poly.type
_entity_poly.pdbx_seq_one_letter_code
_entity_poly.pdbx_strand_id
1 'polypeptide(L)'
;MAVLDDDSVLVSEFARGVIRDVTKGGDYSDTNKDVFVSGMKHPGGITQLKNKRIIAADSGTGKVYDISAGGNAGDYTKIFEGISHPYGVIEFRNKLYTSFSNNEMSGIAQIEEGQIFDFKTHAYVFGFPVVLTLEPYRSLAGCGGSWSTAVLDDKLMFSHAALGAIYDVSEGGSYDQYRNSLYAWGLNLPLGMTIDPINRQLFVCERGNGDIKIINIHGGYSRFAQPLVTGFKDCSCIRFIKDGSIAYVCDRAVGTVYKLTFDLHKIS
;
A
#
# COMPACT_ATOMS: atom_id res chain seq x y z
N MET A 1 -4.63 0.30 4.72
CA MET A 1 -6.06 -0.09 4.75
C MET A 1 -6.27 -1.31 3.88
N ALA A 2 -7.14 -2.22 4.30
CA ALA A 2 -7.67 -3.33 3.53
C ALA A 2 -9.20 -3.27 3.53
N VAL A 3 -9.79 -3.72 2.43
CA VAL A 3 -11.20 -4.10 2.37
C VAL A 3 -11.20 -5.62 2.24
N LEU A 4 -11.85 -6.30 3.16
CA LEU A 4 -11.91 -7.76 3.22
C LEU A 4 -13.04 -8.28 2.33
N ASP A 5 -13.05 -9.59 2.08
CA ASP A 5 -14.06 -10.27 1.26
C ASP A 5 -15.48 -10.22 1.84
N ASP A 6 -15.63 -9.93 3.13
CA ASP A 6 -16.90 -9.71 3.82
C ASP A 6 -17.26 -8.21 3.92
N ASP A 7 -16.60 -7.39 3.12
CA ASP A 7 -16.70 -5.92 3.07
C ASP A 7 -16.24 -5.19 4.34
N SER A 8 -15.64 -5.89 5.31
CA SER A 8 -15.03 -5.25 6.47
C SER A 8 -13.85 -4.36 6.05
N VAL A 9 -13.70 -3.21 6.69
CA VAL A 9 -12.66 -2.22 6.36
C VAL A 9 -11.69 -2.07 7.52
N LEU A 10 -10.45 -2.54 7.32
CA LEU A 10 -9.40 -2.42 8.33
C LEU A 10 -8.40 -1.32 7.97
N VAL A 11 -8.06 -0.46 8.93
CA VAL A 11 -7.18 0.70 8.73
C VAL A 11 -6.03 0.66 9.72
N SER A 12 -4.80 0.75 9.21
CA SER A 12 -3.61 0.93 10.03
C SER A 12 -3.47 2.37 10.48
N GLU A 13 -3.38 2.59 11.78
CA GLU A 13 -3.02 3.87 12.36
C GLU A 13 -1.53 3.87 12.73
N PHE A 14 -0.73 4.27 11.74
CA PHE A 14 0.73 4.15 11.77
C PHE A 14 1.35 4.66 13.08
N ALA A 15 1.04 5.89 13.50
CA ALA A 15 1.65 6.48 14.70
C ALA A 15 1.07 5.94 16.02
N ARG A 16 -0.10 5.29 15.99
CA ARG A 16 -0.75 4.75 17.19
C ARG A 16 -0.42 3.28 17.45
N GLY A 17 0.17 2.58 16.48
CA GLY A 17 0.51 1.18 16.67
C GLY A 17 -0.70 0.25 16.72
N VAL A 18 -1.79 0.63 16.04
CA VAL A 18 -3.04 -0.14 16.02
C VAL A 18 -3.57 -0.33 14.61
N ILE A 19 -4.35 -1.39 14.42
CA ILE A 19 -5.23 -1.56 13.26
C ILE A 19 -6.66 -1.50 13.78
N ARG A 20 -7.49 -0.67 13.15
CA ARG A 20 -8.88 -0.44 13.53
C ARG A 20 -9.82 -1.00 12.48
N ASP A 21 -10.92 -1.58 12.94
CA ASP A 21 -12.07 -1.85 12.10
C ASP A 21 -12.92 -0.58 11.98
N VAL A 22 -13.05 -0.05 10.76
CA VAL A 22 -13.81 1.16 10.48
C VAL A 22 -15.06 0.91 9.64
N THR A 23 -15.51 -0.34 9.54
CA THR A 23 -16.60 -0.79 8.66
C THR A 23 -17.87 0.04 8.83
N LYS A 24 -18.24 0.36 10.07
CA LYS A 24 -19.45 1.13 10.41
C LYS A 24 -19.30 2.64 10.19
N GLY A 25 -18.08 3.13 9.97
CA GLY A 25 -17.78 4.56 9.96
C GLY A 25 -18.04 5.25 11.32
N GLY A 26 -17.93 6.57 11.33
CA GLY A 26 -18.18 7.42 12.49
C GLY A 26 -16.93 8.04 13.09
N ASP A 27 -17.08 8.64 14.27
CA ASP A 27 -15.98 9.26 15.01
C ASP A 27 -15.15 8.21 15.76
N TYR A 28 -13.83 8.28 15.60
CA TYR A 28 -12.83 7.42 16.23
C TYR A 28 -11.86 8.23 17.10
N SER A 29 -12.34 9.36 17.64
CA SER A 29 -11.63 10.16 18.65
C SER A 29 -11.36 9.37 19.94
N ASP A 30 -12.23 8.43 20.30
CA ASP A 30 -11.94 7.40 21.30
C ASP A 30 -10.90 6.41 20.76
N THR A 31 -9.73 6.40 21.37
CA THR A 31 -8.59 5.59 20.93
C THR A 31 -8.82 4.09 21.01
N ASN A 32 -9.74 3.63 21.87
CA ASN A 32 -10.00 2.21 22.09
C ASN A 32 -11.15 1.63 21.24
N LYS A 33 -11.92 2.49 20.58
CA LYS A 33 -13.11 2.09 19.82
C LYS A 33 -12.76 1.18 18.64
N ASP A 34 -13.36 -0.01 18.54
CA ASP A 34 -13.22 -0.91 17.39
C ASP A 34 -11.75 -1.25 17.02
N VAL A 35 -10.86 -1.28 18.01
CA VAL A 35 -9.47 -1.74 17.81
C VAL A 35 -9.49 -3.22 17.46
N PHE A 36 -9.02 -3.54 16.26
CA PHE A 36 -8.89 -4.92 15.78
C PHE A 36 -7.55 -5.52 16.19
N VAL A 37 -6.45 -4.77 16.04
CA VAL A 37 -5.10 -5.15 16.50
C VAL A 37 -4.48 -4.03 17.32
N SER A 38 -3.86 -4.38 18.44
CA SER A 38 -3.08 -3.49 19.30
C SER A 38 -1.61 -3.94 19.42
N GLY A 39 -0.75 -3.10 19.98
CA GLY A 39 0.63 -3.48 20.32
C GLY A 39 1.60 -3.54 19.13
N MET A 40 1.22 -3.01 17.97
CA MET A 40 2.15 -2.81 16.84
C MET A 40 2.97 -1.54 17.08
N LYS A 41 4.10 -1.38 16.37
CA LYS A 41 4.90 -0.16 16.48
C LYS A 41 4.50 0.87 15.44
N HIS A 42 4.58 0.50 14.15
CA HIS A 42 4.15 1.33 13.04
C HIS A 42 3.50 0.47 11.93
N PRO A 43 2.21 0.08 12.09
CA PRO A 43 1.54 -0.77 11.11
C PRO A 43 1.43 -0.09 9.73
N GLY A 44 1.81 -0.83 8.70
CA GLY A 44 1.82 -0.42 7.30
C GLY A 44 0.61 -0.96 6.53
N GLY A 45 0.86 -1.51 5.34
CA GLY A 45 -0.14 -2.15 4.50
C GLY A 45 -0.77 -3.39 5.16
N ILE A 46 -2.04 -3.60 4.85
CA ILE A 46 -2.84 -4.77 5.26
C ILE A 46 -3.34 -5.40 3.96
N THR A 47 -3.31 -6.73 3.88
CA THR A 47 -3.81 -7.48 2.73
C THR A 47 -4.48 -8.76 3.20
N GLN A 48 -5.67 -9.06 2.68
CA GLN A 48 -6.26 -10.38 2.79
C GLN A 48 -5.76 -11.26 1.65
N LEU A 49 -5.22 -12.43 1.97
CA LEU A 49 -4.77 -13.42 1.01
C LEU A 49 -5.96 -14.24 0.48
N LYS A 50 -5.77 -14.95 -0.65
CA LYS A 50 -6.79 -15.86 -1.19
C LYS A 50 -7.27 -16.92 -0.20
N ASN A 51 -6.39 -17.37 0.69
CA ASN A 51 -6.70 -18.33 1.76
C ASN A 51 -7.35 -17.67 3.00
N LYS A 52 -7.79 -16.41 2.89
CA LYS A 52 -8.48 -15.61 3.92
C LYS A 52 -7.63 -15.12 5.08
N ARG A 53 -6.34 -15.46 5.15
CA ARG A 53 -5.43 -14.88 6.13
C ARG A 53 -5.31 -13.38 5.90
N ILE A 54 -5.28 -12.61 6.98
CA ILE A 54 -5.09 -11.17 6.97
C ILE A 54 -3.66 -10.90 7.42
N ILE A 55 -2.85 -10.33 6.54
CA ILE A 55 -1.44 -10.08 6.78
C ILE A 55 -1.19 -8.58 6.87
N ALA A 56 -0.36 -8.16 7.83
CA ALA A 56 0.06 -6.77 7.97
C ALA A 56 1.58 -6.65 8.20
N ALA A 57 2.18 -5.64 7.55
CA ALA A 57 3.55 -5.24 7.85
C ALA A 57 3.58 -4.26 9.04
N ASP A 58 4.66 -4.30 9.80
CA ASP A 58 4.98 -3.30 10.82
C ASP A 58 6.35 -2.68 10.52
N SER A 59 6.29 -1.47 9.96
CA SER A 59 7.48 -0.72 9.56
C SER A 59 8.39 -0.39 10.73
N GLY A 60 7.84 -0.33 11.96
CA GLY A 60 8.57 0.08 13.15
C GLY A 60 9.36 -1.05 13.80
N THR A 61 8.92 -2.30 13.60
CA THR A 61 9.58 -3.51 14.12
C THR A 61 10.34 -4.29 13.06
N GLY A 62 10.12 -4.01 11.77
CA GLY A 62 10.74 -4.77 10.68
C GLY A 62 10.16 -6.17 10.52
N LYS A 63 8.89 -6.34 10.89
CA LYS A 63 8.18 -7.63 10.93
C LYS A 63 6.93 -7.61 10.06
N VAL A 64 6.53 -8.79 9.62
CA VAL A 64 5.25 -9.04 8.96
C VAL A 64 4.49 -10.09 9.79
N TYR A 65 3.22 -9.81 10.06
CA TYR A 65 2.38 -10.56 10.98
C TYR A 65 1.18 -11.16 10.26
N ASP A 66 0.79 -12.36 10.68
CA ASP A 66 -0.57 -12.83 10.49
C ASP A 66 -1.46 -12.25 11.60
N ILE A 67 -2.40 -11.39 11.20
CA ILE A 67 -3.28 -10.65 12.10
C ILE A 67 -4.73 -11.16 12.06
N SER A 68 -4.97 -12.33 11.46
CA SER A 68 -6.32 -12.85 11.18
C SER A 68 -7.22 -12.94 12.42
N ALA A 69 -6.64 -13.22 13.59
CA ALA A 69 -7.39 -13.40 14.84
C ALA A 69 -7.78 -12.09 15.55
N GLY A 70 -7.17 -10.95 15.19
CA GLY A 70 -7.23 -9.75 16.02
C GLY A 70 -6.59 -9.93 17.41
N GLY A 71 -6.61 -8.88 18.24
CA GLY A 71 -6.01 -8.88 19.58
C GLY A 71 -4.67 -8.12 19.69
N ASN A 72 -3.70 -8.66 20.43
CA ASN A 72 -2.40 -8.03 20.67
C ASN A 72 -1.31 -8.62 19.76
N ALA A 73 -0.56 -7.77 19.07
CA ALA A 73 0.47 -8.18 18.13
C ALA A 73 1.65 -8.94 18.77
N GLY A 74 1.84 -8.83 20.09
CA GLY A 74 2.83 -9.63 20.83
C GLY A 74 2.53 -11.13 20.83
N ASP A 75 1.27 -11.51 20.63
CA ASP A 75 0.81 -12.90 20.66
C ASP A 75 0.82 -13.57 19.28
N TYR A 76 1.10 -12.81 18.22
CA TYR A 76 0.97 -13.28 16.85
C TYR A 76 2.18 -14.07 16.37
N THR A 77 1.91 -15.01 15.46
CA THR A 77 2.96 -15.63 14.65
C THR A 77 3.51 -14.59 13.68
N LYS A 78 4.78 -14.25 13.86
CA LYS A 78 5.56 -13.50 12.88
C LYS A 78 5.77 -14.41 11.68
N ILE A 79 5.40 -13.96 10.49
CA ILE A 79 5.63 -14.73 9.26
C ILE A 79 6.94 -14.33 8.58
N PHE A 80 7.47 -13.13 8.84
CA PHE A 80 8.74 -12.67 8.29
C PHE A 80 9.34 -11.58 9.18
N GLU A 81 10.66 -11.50 9.32
CA GLU A 81 11.31 -10.46 10.13
C GLU A 81 12.69 -10.03 9.63
N GLY A 82 13.26 -8.99 10.23
CA GLY A 82 14.58 -8.47 9.90
C GLY A 82 14.63 -7.56 8.66
N ILE A 83 13.47 -7.30 8.04
CA ILE A 83 13.36 -6.45 6.86
C ILE A 83 13.27 -4.96 7.27
N SER A 84 13.93 -4.08 6.53
CA SER A 84 13.94 -2.65 6.85
C SER A 84 12.64 -1.97 6.41
N HIS A 85 11.92 -1.40 7.37
CA HIS A 85 10.68 -0.64 7.16
C HIS A 85 9.71 -1.28 6.14
N PRO A 86 9.27 -2.53 6.36
CA PRO A 86 8.29 -3.16 5.49
C PRO A 86 7.00 -2.34 5.48
N TYR A 87 6.36 -2.17 4.32
CA TYR A 87 5.15 -1.35 4.19
C TYR A 87 4.00 -2.06 3.49
N GLY A 88 3.97 -2.13 2.17
CA GLY A 88 2.96 -2.90 1.44
C GLY A 88 3.18 -4.40 1.61
N VAL A 89 2.11 -5.18 1.63
CA VAL A 89 2.15 -6.65 1.54
C VAL A 89 1.25 -7.07 0.39
N ILE A 90 1.68 -8.00 -0.45
CA ILE A 90 0.89 -8.43 -1.61
C ILE A 90 1.14 -9.88 -1.98
N GLU A 91 0.09 -10.57 -2.42
CA GLU A 91 0.20 -11.88 -3.07
C GLU A 91 0.34 -11.69 -4.58
N PHE A 92 1.38 -12.28 -5.17
CA PHE A 92 1.62 -12.26 -6.61
C PHE A 92 2.16 -13.62 -7.06
N ARG A 93 1.60 -14.19 -8.13
CA ARG A 93 1.96 -15.54 -8.64
C ARG A 93 2.10 -16.61 -7.52
N ASN A 94 1.13 -16.62 -6.59
CA ASN A 94 1.04 -17.52 -5.42
C ASN A 94 2.23 -17.43 -4.44
N LYS A 95 2.92 -16.29 -4.43
CA LYS A 95 3.97 -15.94 -3.47
C LYS A 95 3.59 -14.66 -2.75
N LEU A 96 4.12 -14.49 -1.55
CA LEU A 96 3.91 -13.29 -0.74
C LEU A 96 5.11 -12.36 -0.85
N TYR A 97 4.86 -11.07 -0.92
CA TYR A 97 5.88 -10.04 -1.05
C TYR A 97 5.60 -8.87 -0.11
N THR A 98 6.65 -8.17 0.30
CA THR A 98 6.52 -6.89 0.98
C THR A 98 7.48 -5.85 0.40
N SER A 99 7.02 -4.61 0.27
CA SER A 99 7.90 -3.50 -0.08
C SER A 99 8.79 -3.15 1.12
N PHE A 100 10.04 -2.76 0.87
CA PHE A 100 10.95 -2.30 1.92
C PHE A 100 11.64 -1.00 1.51
N SER A 101 12.17 -0.30 2.52
CA SER A 101 13.00 0.89 2.32
C SER A 101 14.04 0.99 3.42
N ASN A 102 15.27 1.27 3.04
CA ASN A 102 16.36 1.60 3.96
C ASN A 102 16.97 2.97 3.58
N ASN A 103 18.13 3.31 4.13
CA ASN A 103 18.79 4.61 3.85
C ASN A 103 19.46 4.69 2.47
N GLU A 104 19.53 3.58 1.73
CA GLU A 104 20.24 3.48 0.45
C GLU A 104 19.27 3.23 -0.71
N MET A 105 18.25 2.41 -0.49
CA MET A 105 17.35 1.96 -1.54
C MET A 105 15.96 1.59 -1.02
N SER A 106 15.07 1.44 -1.99
CA SER A 106 13.75 0.84 -1.86
C SER A 106 13.62 -0.36 -2.79
N GLY A 107 12.65 -1.21 -2.50
CA GLY A 107 12.44 -2.43 -3.27
C GLY A 107 11.28 -3.27 -2.78
N ILE A 108 11.27 -4.53 -3.23
CA ILE A 108 10.30 -5.56 -2.85
C ILE A 108 11.09 -6.80 -2.45
N ALA A 109 10.77 -7.37 -1.31
CA ALA A 109 11.28 -8.66 -0.87
C ALA A 109 10.19 -9.73 -0.98
N GLN A 110 10.58 -10.93 -1.41
CA GLN A 110 9.75 -12.12 -1.27
C GLN A 110 9.73 -12.53 0.20
N ILE A 111 8.54 -12.77 0.74
CA ILE A 111 8.35 -13.31 2.07
C ILE A 111 8.42 -14.83 1.99
N GLU A 112 9.36 -15.41 2.75
CA GLU A 112 9.42 -16.85 3.02
C GLU A 112 9.04 -17.08 4.48
N GLU A 113 7.91 -17.74 4.72
CA GLU A 113 7.33 -17.78 6.07
C GLU A 113 8.27 -18.43 7.09
N GLY A 114 8.45 -17.77 8.23
CA GLY A 114 9.34 -18.18 9.32
C GLY A 114 10.81 -17.83 9.10
N GLN A 115 11.18 -17.25 7.96
CA GLN A 115 12.57 -16.82 7.69
C GLN A 115 12.84 -15.39 8.18
N ILE A 116 14.13 -15.12 8.38
CA ILE A 116 14.67 -13.77 8.58
C ILE A 116 15.15 -13.26 7.22
N PHE A 117 14.87 -12.01 6.92
CA PHE A 117 15.29 -11.36 5.69
C PHE A 117 16.81 -11.44 5.50
N ASP A 118 17.17 -12.05 4.38
CA ASP A 118 18.50 -12.03 3.77
C ASP A 118 18.39 -11.43 2.37
N PHE A 119 19.20 -10.41 2.09
CA PHE A 119 19.11 -9.67 0.84
C PHE A 119 19.38 -10.54 -0.39
N LYS A 120 20.29 -11.51 -0.32
CA LYS A 120 20.68 -12.31 -1.49
C LYS A 120 19.58 -13.27 -1.92
N THR A 121 18.82 -13.81 -0.97
CA THR A 121 17.78 -14.81 -1.26
C THR A 121 16.39 -14.21 -1.37
N HIS A 122 16.11 -13.13 -0.64
CA HIS A 122 14.75 -12.59 -0.55
C HIS A 122 14.53 -11.31 -1.36
N ALA A 123 15.58 -10.55 -1.71
CA ALA A 123 15.37 -9.34 -2.52
C ALA A 123 14.88 -9.74 -3.92
N TYR A 124 13.69 -9.26 -4.28
CA TYR A 124 13.05 -9.54 -5.55
C TYR A 124 13.17 -8.34 -6.50
N VAL A 125 12.93 -7.14 -5.99
CA VAL A 125 13.13 -5.86 -6.68
C VAL A 125 13.99 -4.97 -5.79
N PHE A 126 15.01 -4.30 -6.33
CA PHE A 126 15.95 -3.53 -5.49
C PHE A 126 16.66 -2.39 -6.22
N GLY A 127 17.37 -1.55 -5.47
CA GLY A 127 18.22 -0.48 -6.00
C GLY A 127 17.48 0.80 -6.40
N PHE A 128 16.18 0.91 -6.13
CA PHE A 128 15.44 2.14 -6.40
C PHE A 128 15.86 3.24 -5.41
N PRO A 129 16.18 4.45 -5.90
CA PRO A 129 16.78 5.49 -5.06
C PRO A 129 15.80 6.01 -4.01
N VAL A 130 16.31 6.23 -2.79
CA VAL A 130 15.54 6.90 -1.74
C VAL A 130 15.85 8.39 -1.73
N VAL A 131 14.79 9.22 -1.61
CA VAL A 131 14.94 10.67 -1.44
C VAL A 131 14.72 11.02 0.03
N LEU A 132 15.82 11.32 0.72
CA LEU A 132 15.85 11.59 2.16
C LEU A 132 15.20 12.94 2.57
N THR A 133 14.78 13.76 1.59
CA THR A 133 14.38 15.17 1.81
C THR A 133 12.86 15.41 1.79
N LEU A 134 12.04 14.39 1.51
CA LEU A 134 10.59 14.49 1.56
C LEU A 134 10.06 14.07 2.95
N GLU A 135 9.96 15.06 3.85
CA GLU A 135 9.21 15.09 5.14
C GLU A 135 9.94 14.88 6.50
N PRO A 136 9.48 15.53 7.60
CA PRO A 136 10.30 15.88 8.78
C PRO A 136 10.46 14.77 9.84
N TYR A 137 10.19 13.52 9.51
CA TYR A 137 10.33 12.43 10.46
C TYR A 137 11.40 11.46 9.99
N ARG A 138 12.59 11.54 10.60
CA ARG A 138 13.68 10.57 10.40
C ARG A 138 13.24 9.11 10.67
N SER A 139 12.17 8.89 11.44
CA SER A 139 11.53 7.60 11.70
C SER A 139 10.40 7.22 10.72
N LEU A 140 9.98 8.12 9.82
CA LEU A 140 9.09 7.87 8.69
C LEU A 140 9.84 7.82 7.35
N ALA A 141 11.15 7.62 7.36
CA ALA A 141 11.94 7.32 6.16
C ALA A 141 11.41 6.08 5.38
N GLY A 142 10.50 5.29 5.98
CA GLY A 142 9.73 4.22 5.31
C GLY A 142 8.28 4.55 4.94
N CYS A 143 7.75 5.72 5.33
CA CYS A 143 6.34 6.13 5.10
C CYS A 143 6.21 7.35 4.14
N GLY A 144 7.31 8.08 3.91
CA GLY A 144 7.40 9.24 3.00
C GLY A 144 7.71 8.90 1.53
N GLY A 145 7.87 7.61 1.19
CA GLY A 145 8.28 7.11 -0.13
C GLY A 145 7.29 6.18 -0.83
N SER A 146 6.08 5.99 -0.32
CA SER A 146 4.93 5.60 -1.16
C SER A 146 4.99 4.33 -2.02
N TRP A 147 5.55 3.25 -1.48
CA TRP A 147 5.70 1.95 -2.14
C TRP A 147 4.43 1.12 -2.02
N SER A 148 3.40 1.44 -2.81
CA SER A 148 2.28 0.51 -2.93
C SER A 148 2.52 -0.46 -4.08
N THR A 149 2.08 -1.68 -3.88
CA THR A 149 1.99 -2.69 -4.91
C THR A 149 0.54 -2.93 -5.27
N ALA A 150 0.29 -3.19 -6.54
CA ALA A 150 -0.98 -3.67 -7.05
C ALA A 150 -0.70 -4.75 -8.08
N VAL A 151 -1.61 -5.72 -8.23
CA VAL A 151 -1.54 -6.69 -9.30
C VAL A 151 -2.54 -6.28 -10.38
N LEU A 152 -2.03 -5.81 -11.52
CA LEU A 152 -2.83 -5.55 -12.72
C LEU A 152 -2.68 -6.75 -13.66
N ASP A 153 -3.67 -7.62 -13.68
CA ASP A 153 -3.66 -8.86 -14.45
C ASP A 153 -2.55 -9.81 -13.96
N ASP A 154 -1.47 -9.97 -14.72
CA ASP A 154 -0.26 -10.71 -14.29
C ASP A 154 0.93 -9.75 -14.08
N LYS A 155 0.65 -8.46 -13.83
CA LYS A 155 1.67 -7.44 -13.60
C LYS A 155 1.78 -7.04 -12.15
N LEU A 156 2.97 -7.13 -11.57
CA LEU A 156 3.30 -6.54 -10.27
C LEU A 156 3.69 -5.08 -10.47
N MET A 157 2.80 -4.18 -10.10
CA MET A 157 3.00 -2.75 -10.21
C MET A 157 3.72 -2.21 -8.97
N PHE A 158 4.74 -1.37 -9.14
CA PHE A 158 5.48 -0.73 -8.06
C PHE A 158 5.48 0.79 -8.23
N SER A 159 4.78 1.50 -7.34
CA SER A 159 4.77 2.96 -7.31
C SER A 159 5.98 3.51 -6.59
N HIS A 160 6.62 4.52 -7.16
CA HIS A 160 7.74 5.24 -6.57
C HIS A 160 7.44 6.73 -6.48
N ALA A 161 7.16 7.24 -5.27
CA ALA A 161 6.73 8.63 -5.10
C ALA A 161 7.74 9.63 -5.64
N ALA A 162 9.00 9.53 -5.22
CA ALA A 162 10.00 10.53 -5.52
C ALA A 162 10.38 10.60 -7.01
N LEU A 163 10.23 9.49 -7.74
CA LEU A 163 10.44 9.45 -9.20
C LEU A 163 9.16 9.82 -9.97
N GLY A 164 8.02 9.99 -9.30
CA GLY A 164 6.77 10.33 -9.97
C GLY A 164 6.35 9.27 -10.99
N ALA A 165 6.57 7.99 -10.65
CA ALA A 165 6.48 6.90 -11.60
C ALA A 165 5.94 5.61 -11.00
N ILE A 166 5.41 4.76 -11.88
CA ILE A 166 4.99 3.39 -11.61
C ILE A 166 5.75 2.47 -12.57
N TYR A 167 6.25 1.37 -12.05
CA TYR A 167 7.01 0.36 -12.79
C TYR A 167 6.24 -0.95 -12.84
N ASP A 168 6.34 -1.66 -13.96
CA ASP A 168 6.00 -3.08 -14.03
C ASP A 168 7.25 -3.87 -13.62
N VAL A 169 7.21 -4.52 -12.47
CA VAL A 169 8.35 -5.24 -11.86
C VAL A 169 8.08 -6.73 -11.70
N SER A 170 7.23 -7.27 -12.57
CA SER A 170 6.73 -8.66 -12.54
C SER A 170 7.80 -9.74 -12.66
N GLU A 171 8.97 -9.38 -13.15
CA GLU A 171 10.09 -10.30 -13.37
C GLU A 171 11.19 -10.14 -12.30
N GLY A 172 11.02 -9.20 -11.35
CA GLY A 172 12.07 -8.86 -10.38
C GLY A 172 13.26 -8.17 -11.05
N GLY A 173 14.25 -7.76 -10.26
CA GLY A 173 15.48 -7.16 -10.77
C GLY A 173 15.85 -5.82 -10.14
N SER A 174 16.84 -5.16 -10.73
CA SER A 174 17.39 -3.90 -10.21
C SER A 174 16.80 -2.68 -10.89
N TYR A 175 16.80 -1.54 -10.20
CA TYR A 175 16.39 -0.25 -10.76
C TYR A 175 17.08 0.08 -12.09
N ASP A 176 18.35 -0.27 -12.27
CA ASP A 176 19.06 -0.01 -13.53
C ASP A 176 18.40 -0.68 -14.75
N GLN A 177 17.77 -1.84 -14.55
CA GLN A 177 17.00 -2.54 -15.58
C GLN A 177 15.66 -1.85 -15.85
N TYR A 178 15.08 -1.19 -14.84
CA TYR A 178 13.76 -0.57 -14.90
C TYR A 178 13.76 0.93 -15.21
N ARG A 179 14.89 1.64 -15.08
CA ARG A 179 14.96 3.11 -15.13
C ARG A 179 14.39 3.74 -16.41
N ASN A 180 14.34 2.97 -17.51
CA ASN A 180 13.79 3.38 -18.81
C ASN A 180 12.50 2.64 -19.19
N SER A 181 12.03 1.71 -18.35
CA SER A 181 10.88 0.82 -18.59
C SER A 181 9.73 1.21 -17.66
N LEU A 182 9.33 2.48 -17.75
CA LEU A 182 8.26 3.05 -16.94
C LEU A 182 6.92 2.51 -17.44
N TYR A 183 6.07 2.03 -16.52
CA TYR A 183 4.68 1.76 -16.86
C TYR A 183 3.91 3.08 -16.95
N ALA A 184 4.01 3.95 -15.94
CA ALA A 184 3.43 5.28 -15.97
C ALA A 184 4.39 6.31 -15.35
N TRP A 185 4.39 7.54 -15.86
CA TRP A 185 5.31 8.59 -15.37
C TRP A 185 4.72 9.99 -15.48
N GLY A 186 5.39 10.96 -14.85
CA GLY A 186 4.90 12.34 -14.75
C GLY A 186 3.87 12.53 -13.63
N LEU A 187 3.82 11.58 -12.70
CA LEU A 187 2.97 11.62 -11.53
C LEU A 187 3.60 12.49 -10.43
N ASN A 188 2.78 13.03 -9.52
CA ASN A 188 3.21 13.85 -8.40
C ASN A 188 3.05 13.09 -7.08
N LEU A 189 4.14 12.47 -6.62
CA LEU A 189 4.20 11.68 -5.40
C LEU A 189 3.12 10.57 -5.34
N PRO A 190 3.04 9.67 -6.36
CA PRO A 190 2.06 8.59 -6.35
C PRO A 190 2.27 7.66 -5.15
N LEU A 191 1.17 7.28 -4.48
CA LEU A 191 1.18 6.46 -3.28
C LEU A 191 0.30 5.24 -3.37
N GLY A 192 -0.87 5.25 -2.75
CA GLY A 192 -1.74 4.09 -2.69
C GLY A 192 -2.31 3.77 -4.07
N MET A 193 -2.11 2.53 -4.53
CA MET A 193 -2.67 2.02 -5.78
C MET A 193 -3.67 0.91 -5.53
N THR A 194 -4.65 0.78 -6.43
CA THR A 194 -5.56 -0.35 -6.49
C THR A 194 -6.09 -0.52 -7.92
N ILE A 195 -6.64 -1.69 -8.23
CA ILE A 195 -7.29 -1.95 -9.51
C ILE A 195 -8.80 -1.93 -9.28
N ASP A 196 -9.54 -1.24 -10.15
CA ASP A 196 -11.00 -1.36 -10.17
C ASP A 196 -11.40 -2.80 -10.54
N PRO A 197 -12.18 -3.49 -9.69
CA PRO A 197 -12.60 -4.87 -9.95
C PRO A 197 -13.48 -5.02 -11.19
N ILE A 198 -14.09 -3.95 -11.71
CA ILE A 198 -15.01 -4.00 -12.85
C ILE A 198 -14.29 -3.71 -14.16
N ASN A 199 -13.72 -2.51 -14.32
CA ASN A 199 -13.14 -2.09 -15.60
C ASN A 199 -11.61 -2.30 -15.68
N ARG A 200 -11.01 -2.87 -14.63
CA ARG A 200 -9.56 -3.19 -14.54
C ARG A 200 -8.64 -1.99 -14.75
N GLN A 201 -9.12 -0.78 -14.46
CA GLN A 201 -8.29 0.42 -14.50
C GLN A 201 -7.43 0.52 -13.24
N LEU A 202 -6.22 1.06 -13.38
CA LEU A 202 -5.32 1.32 -12.26
C LEU A 202 -5.64 2.68 -11.64
N PHE A 203 -6.08 2.68 -10.38
CA PHE A 203 -6.32 3.88 -9.60
C PHE A 203 -5.12 4.18 -8.72
N VAL A 204 -4.72 5.44 -8.69
CA VAL A 204 -3.56 5.92 -7.95
C VAL A 204 -3.95 7.13 -7.15
N CYS A 205 -3.67 7.11 -5.85
CA CYS A 205 -3.66 8.32 -5.05
C CYS A 205 -2.37 9.11 -5.36
N GLU A 206 -2.51 10.31 -5.92
CA GLU A 206 -1.38 11.23 -6.07
C GLU A 206 -1.34 12.21 -4.90
N ARG A 207 -0.51 11.87 -3.93
CA ARG A 207 -0.34 12.65 -2.71
C ARG A 207 -0.01 14.11 -2.98
N GLY A 208 0.86 14.37 -3.96
CA GLY A 208 1.33 15.72 -4.25
C GLY A 208 0.26 16.63 -4.84
N ASN A 209 -0.79 16.04 -5.45
CA ASN A 209 -1.92 16.77 -6.03
C ASN A 209 -3.17 16.73 -5.14
N GLY A 210 -3.26 15.77 -4.21
CA GLY A 210 -4.45 15.60 -3.38
C GLY A 210 -5.63 15.02 -4.17
N ASP A 211 -5.36 14.12 -5.12
CA ASP A 211 -6.37 13.53 -5.97
C ASP A 211 -6.20 12.00 -6.13
N ILE A 212 -7.26 11.36 -6.62
CA ILE A 212 -7.24 10.00 -7.13
C ILE A 212 -7.25 10.10 -8.65
N LYS A 213 -6.22 9.55 -9.30
CA LYS A 213 -6.12 9.46 -10.76
C LYS A 213 -6.39 8.07 -11.28
N ILE A 214 -6.90 8.03 -12.50
CA ILE A 214 -7.04 6.83 -13.31
C ILE A 214 -5.85 6.77 -14.28
N ILE A 215 -5.10 5.68 -14.22
CA ILE A 215 -3.98 5.42 -15.13
C ILE A 215 -4.48 4.53 -16.26
N ASN A 216 -4.03 4.85 -17.48
CA ASN A 216 -4.31 4.04 -18.65
C ASN A 216 -3.81 2.59 -18.42
N ILE A 217 -4.61 1.59 -18.82
CA ILE A 217 -4.29 0.17 -18.67
C ILE A 217 -3.07 -0.29 -19.48
N HIS A 218 -2.65 0.52 -20.45
CA HIS A 218 -1.41 0.32 -21.22
C HIS A 218 -0.27 1.20 -20.72
N GLY A 219 -0.48 1.94 -19.63
CA GLY A 219 0.51 2.88 -19.09
C GLY A 219 0.65 4.16 -19.91
N GLY A 220 1.76 4.87 -19.73
CA GLY A 220 2.09 6.09 -20.45
C GLY A 220 2.29 7.34 -19.57
N TYR A 221 2.54 8.46 -20.25
CA TYR A 221 2.66 9.76 -19.59
C TYR A 221 1.32 10.17 -18.96
N SER A 222 1.34 10.38 -17.65
CA SER A 222 0.12 10.48 -16.83
C SER A 222 -0.01 11.83 -16.09
N ARG A 223 0.83 12.83 -16.42
CA ARG A 223 0.73 14.17 -15.79
C ARG A 223 -0.67 14.77 -15.94
N PHE A 224 -1.25 14.64 -17.12
CA PHE A 224 -2.57 15.16 -17.48
C PHE A 224 -3.68 14.09 -17.46
N ALA A 225 -3.41 12.92 -16.86
CA ALA A 225 -4.45 11.93 -16.67
C ALA A 225 -5.58 12.52 -15.82
N GLN A 226 -6.81 12.18 -16.18
CA GLN A 226 -8.01 12.75 -15.58
C GLN A 226 -8.10 12.36 -14.09
N PRO A 227 -8.25 13.33 -13.17
CA PRO A 227 -8.57 13.02 -11.79
C PRO A 227 -10.02 12.54 -11.68
N LEU A 228 -10.23 11.45 -10.95
CA LEU A 228 -11.55 10.93 -10.60
C LEU A 228 -12.18 11.77 -9.49
N VAL A 229 -11.43 11.99 -8.40
CA VAL A 229 -11.84 12.78 -7.24
C VAL A 229 -10.65 13.60 -6.76
N THR A 230 -10.88 14.86 -6.43
CA THR A 230 -9.87 15.82 -5.96
C THR A 230 -10.24 16.38 -4.60
N GLY A 231 -9.28 16.98 -3.89
CA GLY A 231 -9.52 17.77 -2.67
C GLY A 231 -9.03 17.10 -1.39
N PHE A 232 -8.27 16.00 -1.50
CA PHE A 232 -7.58 15.39 -0.36
C PHE A 232 -6.37 16.24 0.04
N LYS A 233 -6.08 16.32 1.33
CA LYS A 233 -4.93 17.05 1.84
C LYS A 233 -3.65 16.23 1.77
N ASP A 234 -3.74 14.94 2.10
CA ASP A 234 -2.64 13.97 2.00
C ASP A 234 -3.24 12.57 1.80
N CYS A 235 -3.77 12.32 0.59
CA CYS A 235 -4.27 11.00 0.27
C CYS A 235 -3.14 9.97 0.43
N SER A 236 -3.48 8.77 0.91
CA SER A 236 -2.48 7.70 1.07
C SER A 236 -2.94 6.31 0.67
N CYS A 237 -4.23 6.10 0.48
CA CYS A 237 -4.72 4.79 0.11
C CYS A 237 -6.03 4.93 -0.68
N ILE A 238 -6.31 3.97 -1.54
CA ILE A 238 -7.63 3.75 -2.13
C ILE A 238 -7.89 2.25 -2.21
N ARG A 239 -9.09 1.77 -1.85
CA ARG A 239 -9.49 0.36 -1.99
C ARG A 239 -10.96 0.27 -2.38
N PHE A 240 -11.28 -0.57 -3.34
CA PHE A 240 -12.66 -0.90 -3.69
C PHE A 240 -13.18 -2.05 -2.83
N ILE A 241 -14.49 -2.04 -2.58
CA ILE A 241 -15.21 -3.28 -2.26
C ILE A 241 -15.32 -4.14 -3.53
N LYS A 242 -15.64 -5.42 -3.36
CA LYS A 242 -15.54 -6.41 -4.43
C LYS A 242 -16.39 -6.12 -5.67
N ASP A 243 -17.55 -5.50 -5.48
CA ASP A 243 -18.47 -5.14 -6.57
C ASP A 243 -18.12 -3.82 -7.27
N GLY A 244 -17.09 -3.10 -6.79
CA GLY A 244 -16.65 -1.82 -7.35
C GLY A 244 -17.58 -0.63 -7.09
N SER A 245 -18.71 -0.83 -6.42
CA SER A 245 -19.70 0.25 -6.18
C SER A 245 -19.24 1.26 -5.13
N ILE A 246 -18.33 0.86 -4.24
CA ILE A 246 -17.74 1.71 -3.20
C ILE A 246 -16.23 1.64 -3.26
N ALA A 247 -15.57 2.80 -3.07
CA ALA A 247 -14.17 2.84 -2.69
C ALA A 247 -13.98 3.62 -1.40
N TYR A 248 -12.99 3.21 -0.62
CA TYR A 248 -12.53 3.91 0.55
C TYR A 248 -11.20 4.60 0.26
N VAL A 249 -11.03 5.84 0.72
CA VAL A 249 -9.82 6.64 0.51
C VAL A 249 -9.29 7.17 1.84
N CYS A 250 -8.02 6.93 2.14
CA CYS A 250 -7.37 7.44 3.35
C CYS A 250 -6.81 8.86 3.10
N ASP A 251 -7.07 9.80 4.00
CA ASP A 251 -6.40 11.10 4.06
C ASP A 251 -5.67 11.25 5.41
N ARG A 252 -4.34 11.20 5.38
CA ARG A 252 -3.50 11.16 6.59
C ARG A 252 -3.46 12.49 7.31
N ALA A 253 -3.47 13.58 6.56
CA ALA A 253 -3.29 14.91 7.13
C ALA A 253 -4.50 15.39 7.93
N VAL A 254 -5.67 14.75 7.72
CA VAL A 254 -6.88 14.98 8.50
C VAL A 254 -7.34 13.74 9.28
N GLY A 255 -6.60 12.62 9.21
CA GLY A 255 -6.92 11.39 9.93
C GLY A 255 -8.29 10.79 9.59
N THR A 256 -8.73 10.91 8.33
CA THR A 256 -10.07 10.53 7.89
C THR A 256 -10.02 9.46 6.81
N VAL A 257 -10.98 8.54 6.83
CA VAL A 257 -11.26 7.62 5.71
C VAL A 257 -12.57 8.03 5.06
N TYR A 258 -12.50 8.43 3.80
CA TYR A 258 -13.67 8.79 3.00
C TYR A 258 -14.27 7.55 2.35
N LYS A 259 -15.60 7.49 2.28
CA LYS A 259 -16.35 6.50 1.51
C LYS A 259 -16.89 7.17 0.25
N LEU A 260 -16.43 6.70 -0.91
CA LEU A 260 -16.87 7.13 -2.24
C LEU A 260 -17.87 6.11 -2.78
N THR A 261 -18.95 6.58 -3.40
CA THR A 261 -19.94 5.72 -4.06
C THR A 261 -19.90 6.01 -5.55
N PHE A 262 -19.84 4.95 -6.36
CA PHE A 262 -19.77 5.01 -7.81
C PHE A 262 -21.10 4.57 -8.42
N ASP A 263 -21.62 5.37 -9.34
CA ASP A 263 -22.77 4.99 -10.14
C ASP A 263 -22.24 4.19 -11.36
N LEU A 264 -22.29 2.86 -11.25
CA LEU A 264 -21.71 1.91 -12.21
C LEU A 264 -22.29 2.02 -13.64
N HIS A 265 -23.27 2.90 -13.86
CA HIS A 265 -23.91 3.14 -15.16
C HIS A 265 -23.38 4.35 -15.94
N LYS A 266 -22.35 5.09 -15.47
CA LYS A 266 -21.92 6.35 -16.12
C LYS A 266 -20.42 6.52 -16.38
N ILE A 267 -19.59 5.51 -16.12
CA ILE A 267 -18.16 5.58 -16.45
C ILE A 267 -17.94 4.72 -17.71
N SER A 268 -18.23 5.30 -18.87
CA SER A 268 -17.91 4.77 -20.20
C SER A 268 -17.12 5.81 -20.99
#